data_AF-A0A259TEI9-F1
#
_entry.id   AF-A0A259TEI9-F1
#
_cell.length_a   1.000
_cell.length_b   1.000
_cell.length_c   1.000
_cell.angle_alpha   90.00
_cell.angle_beta   90.00
_cell.angle_gamma   90.00
#
_symmetry.space_group_name_H-M   'P 1'
#
loop_
_entity.id
_entity.type
_entity.pdbx_description
1 polymer ?
#
loop_
_entity_poly.entity_id
_entity_poly.type
_entity_poly.pdbx_seq_one_letter_code
_entity_poly.pdbx_strand_id
1 'polypeptide(L)'
;MKKILLVCIMIMLMLASACGNVEMTSNPNTSSEPKPETDESIIPKNTSEYCTVERINLDNETEKYFYGTWKVEKLLGFANSYNDASEYPTGQKFIGDEIIIKKDLFSSKGLKKYKKYQYELKNPLYQITAACYNSDSFYRYYKIDIPDLDINDVVKAIEISDPSTKLSIPVGLSFFVVNNDRLILLSEATIFELKKITFTD
;
A
#
# COMPACT_ATOMS: atom_id res chain seq x y z
N MET A 1 -34.79 22.35 -40.46
CA MET A 1 -34.64 21.57 -41.71
C MET A 1 -33.20 21.65 -42.20
N LYS A 2 -32.41 20.58 -42.02
CA LYS A 2 -31.46 20.04 -43.00
C LYS A 2 -30.95 18.71 -42.45
N LYS A 3 -31.14 17.67 -43.26
CA LYS A 3 -30.82 16.25 -43.05
C LYS A 3 -29.34 15.99 -43.37
N ILE A 4 -28.92 14.71 -43.23
CA ILE A 4 -27.77 14.00 -43.87
C ILE A 4 -26.66 13.71 -42.83
N LEU A 5 -26.13 12.48 -42.62
CA LEU A 5 -26.36 11.16 -43.21
C LEU A 5 -25.93 10.09 -42.17
N LEU A 6 -26.68 8.99 -42.12
CA LEU A 6 -26.35 7.75 -41.42
C LEU A 6 -25.58 6.86 -42.41
N VAL A 7 -24.43 6.30 -42.04
CA VAL A 7 -23.78 5.23 -42.83
C VAL A 7 -23.33 4.11 -41.89
N CYS A 8 -24.15 3.05 -41.87
CA CYS A 8 -23.79 1.74 -41.36
C CYS A 8 -22.95 1.02 -42.42
N ILE A 9 -21.78 0.49 -42.06
CA ILE A 9 -21.08 -0.52 -42.87
C ILE A 9 -20.88 -1.76 -42.00
N MET A 10 -21.75 -2.74 -42.24
CA MET A 10 -21.54 -4.15 -41.93
C MET A 10 -20.76 -4.75 -43.10
N ILE A 11 -19.61 -5.39 -42.84
CA ILE A 11 -19.02 -6.38 -43.76
C ILE A 11 -18.59 -7.61 -42.95
N MET A 12 -19.09 -8.75 -43.41
CA MET A 12 -18.99 -10.09 -42.87
C MET A 12 -17.66 -10.78 -43.22
N LEU A 13 -17.23 -11.67 -42.30
CA LEU A 13 -16.61 -12.99 -42.46
C LEU A 13 -15.67 -13.26 -43.65
N MET A 14 -14.49 -13.83 -43.36
CA MET A 14 -14.11 -15.16 -43.87
C MET A 14 -13.12 -15.86 -42.92
N LEU A 15 -13.46 -17.09 -42.54
CA LEU A 15 -12.57 -18.09 -41.95
C LEU A 15 -11.77 -18.75 -43.09
N ALA A 16 -10.46 -18.95 -42.89
CA ALA A 16 -9.70 -19.94 -43.63
C ALA A 16 -8.63 -20.56 -42.73
N SER A 17 -8.87 -21.83 -42.39
CA SER A 17 -7.94 -22.79 -41.81
C SER A 17 -6.84 -23.16 -42.81
N ALA A 18 -5.59 -23.18 -42.37
CA ALA A 18 -4.50 -23.83 -43.08
C ALA A 18 -3.59 -24.57 -42.09
N CYS A 19 -3.89 -25.86 -41.87
CA CYS A 19 -2.89 -26.82 -41.43
C CYS A 19 -2.11 -27.26 -42.66
N GLY A 20 -0.81 -26.98 -42.69
CA GLY A 20 0.11 -27.49 -43.70
C GLY A 20 1.31 -28.12 -42.99
N ASN A 21 1.35 -29.45 -42.95
CA ASN A 21 2.52 -30.23 -42.55
C ASN A 21 3.63 -30.05 -43.59
N VAL A 22 4.86 -29.81 -43.13
CA VAL A 22 6.07 -29.92 -43.96
C VAL A 22 7.15 -30.69 -43.21
N GLU A 23 7.41 -31.87 -43.76
CA GLU A 23 8.64 -32.65 -43.91
C GLU A 23 9.56 -32.95 -42.71
N MET A 24 9.73 -34.26 -42.50
CA MET A 24 10.90 -34.86 -41.85
C MET A 24 12.16 -34.63 -42.70
N THR A 25 13.20 -34.09 -42.08
CA THR A 25 14.59 -34.32 -42.49
C THR A 25 15.47 -34.57 -41.27
N SER A 26 16.52 -35.35 -41.53
CA SER A 26 17.34 -36.18 -40.66
C SER A 26 18.28 -35.48 -39.68
N ASN A 27 18.55 -36.20 -38.58
CA ASN A 27 19.50 -35.98 -37.48
C ASN A 27 20.94 -35.61 -37.92
N PRO A 28 21.74 -34.89 -37.09
CA PRO A 28 22.56 -35.62 -36.12
C PRO A 28 22.71 -34.95 -34.74
N ASN A 29 22.95 -35.79 -33.73
CA ASN A 29 23.25 -35.44 -32.34
C ASN A 29 24.29 -34.31 -32.20
N THR A 30 23.93 -33.27 -31.44
CA THR A 30 24.90 -32.46 -30.69
C THR A 30 24.34 -32.30 -29.27
N SER A 31 25.01 -32.95 -28.31
CA SER A 31 24.74 -32.83 -26.89
C SER A 31 25.26 -31.48 -26.41
N SER A 32 24.36 -30.53 -26.16
CA SER A 32 24.63 -29.34 -25.38
C SER A 32 23.83 -29.45 -24.08
N GLU A 33 24.53 -29.73 -22.98
CA GLU A 33 23.98 -29.57 -21.62
C GLU A 33 23.38 -28.17 -21.50
N PRO A 34 22.12 -28.03 -21.04
CA PRO A 34 21.60 -26.72 -20.68
C PRO A 34 22.39 -26.22 -19.47
N LYS A 35 23.01 -25.04 -19.59
CA LYS A 35 23.38 -24.26 -18.40
C LYS A 35 22.11 -24.07 -17.56
N PRO A 36 22.18 -24.21 -16.23
CA PRO A 36 21.02 -23.92 -15.41
C PRO A 36 20.72 -22.43 -15.58
N GLU A 37 19.59 -22.12 -16.19
CA GLU A 37 18.96 -20.82 -16.02
C GLU A 37 18.75 -20.65 -14.52
N THR A 38 19.40 -19.64 -13.95
CA THR A 38 19.11 -19.19 -12.60
C THR A 38 17.63 -18.87 -12.55
N ASP A 39 16.89 -19.75 -11.90
CA ASP A 39 15.46 -19.66 -11.67
C ASP A 39 15.18 -18.39 -10.85
N GLU A 40 14.80 -17.30 -11.52
CA GLU A 40 14.30 -16.08 -10.89
C GLU A 40 12.93 -16.31 -10.19
N SER A 41 12.38 -17.54 -10.18
CA SER A 41 11.04 -17.83 -9.67
C SER A 41 10.91 -18.05 -8.16
N ILE A 42 11.83 -17.56 -7.35
CA ILE A 42 11.73 -17.65 -5.88
C ILE A 42 11.51 -16.27 -5.25
N ILE A 43 10.65 -15.45 -5.84
CA ILE A 43 9.95 -14.40 -5.06
C ILE A 43 8.57 -14.98 -4.74
N PRO A 44 8.25 -15.30 -3.48
CA PRO A 44 6.94 -15.80 -3.11
C PRO A 44 5.89 -14.72 -3.43
N LYS A 45 5.14 -14.89 -4.52
CA LYS A 45 3.93 -14.10 -4.77
C LYS A 45 2.87 -14.60 -3.79
N ASN A 46 2.77 -13.96 -2.63
CA ASN A 46 1.69 -14.25 -1.70
C ASN A 46 0.38 -13.65 -2.24
N THR A 47 -0.35 -14.44 -3.03
CA THR A 47 -1.60 -14.08 -3.72
C THR A 47 -2.84 -14.24 -2.84
N SER A 48 -2.72 -14.05 -1.52
CA SER A 48 -3.90 -14.17 -0.64
C SER A 48 -5.02 -13.25 -1.11
N GLU A 49 -6.20 -13.79 -1.33
CA GLU A 49 -7.37 -13.03 -1.78
C GLU A 49 -7.83 -12.02 -0.71
N TYR A 50 -7.50 -12.29 0.56
CA TYR A 50 -7.90 -11.50 1.71
C TYR A 50 -6.69 -11.10 2.56
N CYS A 51 -6.81 -9.99 3.28
CA CYS A 51 -5.86 -9.65 4.32
C CYS A 51 -5.94 -10.68 5.47
N THR A 52 -4.81 -11.00 6.06
CA THR A 52 -4.76 -11.68 7.36
C THR A 52 -5.12 -10.67 8.43
N VAL A 53 -6.20 -10.89 9.17
CA VAL A 53 -6.70 -9.99 10.22
C VAL A 53 -6.43 -10.59 11.59
N GLU A 54 -5.29 -10.25 12.17
CA GLU A 54 -4.85 -10.75 13.47
C GLU A 54 -4.17 -9.62 14.23
N ARG A 55 -4.29 -9.62 15.57
CA ARG A 55 -3.55 -8.68 16.43
C ARG A 55 -2.28 -9.34 16.92
N ILE A 56 -1.17 -9.03 16.28
CA ILE A 56 0.16 -9.53 16.62
C ILE A 56 1.11 -8.38 16.94
N ASN A 57 2.15 -8.66 17.70
CA ASN A 57 3.23 -7.69 17.88
C ASN A 57 3.89 -7.38 16.54
N LEU A 58 4.56 -6.23 16.45
CA LEU A 58 5.39 -5.93 15.29
C LEU A 58 6.43 -7.04 15.09
N ASP A 59 6.57 -7.53 13.85
CA ASP A 59 7.73 -8.33 13.48
C ASP A 59 9.00 -7.47 13.48
N ASN A 60 10.17 -8.10 13.53
CA ASN A 60 11.45 -7.40 13.70
C ASN A 60 11.76 -6.41 12.57
N GLU A 61 11.39 -6.74 11.33
CA GLU A 61 11.60 -5.86 10.17
C GLU A 61 10.71 -4.62 10.26
N THR A 62 9.43 -4.82 10.59
CA THR A 62 8.45 -3.74 10.78
C THR A 62 8.82 -2.88 11.98
N GLU A 63 9.29 -3.46 13.10
CA GLU A 63 9.74 -2.70 14.28
C GLU A 63 10.88 -1.75 13.92
N LYS A 64 11.93 -2.27 13.28
CA LYS A 64 13.10 -1.50 12.85
C LYS A 64 12.72 -0.40 11.86
N TYR A 65 11.82 -0.70 10.93
CA TYR A 65 11.37 0.28 9.95
C TYR A 65 10.44 1.33 10.57
N PHE A 66 9.47 0.95 11.39
CA PHE A 66 8.40 1.82 11.86
C PHE A 66 8.89 2.83 12.92
N TYR A 67 9.85 2.45 13.76
CA TYR A 67 10.40 3.36 14.76
C TYR A 67 11.29 4.45 14.13
N GLY A 68 11.07 5.68 14.57
CA GLY A 68 11.80 6.87 14.18
C GLY A 68 11.03 8.15 14.44
N THR A 69 11.65 9.26 14.08
CA THR A 69 10.95 10.55 13.91
C THR A 69 10.58 10.68 12.44
N TRP A 70 9.31 10.97 12.19
CA TRP A 70 8.73 11.03 10.86
C TRP A 70 8.21 12.43 10.59
N LYS A 71 8.57 12.97 9.44
CA LYS A 71 8.01 14.22 8.92
C LYS A 71 6.92 13.90 7.91
N VAL A 72 5.79 14.59 7.98
CA VAL A 72 4.75 14.49 6.95
C VAL A 72 5.27 15.20 5.70
N GLU A 73 5.62 14.43 4.67
CA GLU A 73 6.40 14.91 3.52
C GLU A 73 5.50 15.37 2.39
N LYS A 74 4.55 14.53 1.98
CA LYS A 74 3.70 14.77 0.81
C LYS A 74 2.26 14.32 1.05
N LEU A 75 1.33 15.07 0.48
CA LEU A 75 -0.06 14.65 0.28
C LEU A 75 -0.10 13.70 -0.92
N LEU A 76 -0.61 12.49 -0.73
CA LEU A 76 -0.83 11.53 -1.81
C LEU A 76 -2.20 11.69 -2.44
N GLY A 77 -3.23 11.94 -1.63
CA GLY A 77 -4.59 12.07 -2.13
C GLY A 77 -5.62 11.91 -1.02
N PHE A 78 -6.81 11.45 -1.41
CA PHE A 78 -7.95 11.31 -0.51
C PHE A 78 -8.62 9.94 -0.70
N ALA A 79 -8.99 9.31 0.40
CA ALA A 79 -9.85 8.14 0.42
C ALA A 79 -11.28 8.52 0.06
N ASN A 80 -12.01 7.57 -0.52
CA ASN A 80 -13.37 7.78 -1.05
C ASN A 80 -14.46 7.97 0.04
N SER A 81 -14.10 7.92 1.32
CA SER A 81 -15.03 7.84 2.44
C SER A 81 -15.55 9.20 2.94
N TYR A 82 -14.87 10.31 2.62
CA TYR A 82 -15.29 11.66 3.03
C TYR A 82 -15.05 12.70 1.93
N ASN A 83 -15.83 13.78 1.95
CA ASN A 83 -15.65 14.92 1.06
C ASN A 83 -14.51 15.86 1.51
N ASP A 84 -13.48 15.31 2.17
CA ASP A 84 -12.33 16.05 2.70
C ASP A 84 -11.65 16.87 1.62
N ALA A 85 -11.61 16.40 0.36
CA ALA A 85 -11.03 17.15 -0.74
C ALA A 85 -11.71 18.50 -1.00
N SER A 86 -13.02 18.63 -0.70
CA SER A 86 -13.72 19.92 -0.86
C SER A 86 -13.44 20.88 0.30
N GLU A 87 -13.35 20.37 1.52
CA GLU A 87 -13.11 21.17 2.74
C GLU A 87 -11.62 21.49 2.94
N TYR A 88 -10.77 20.56 2.52
CA TYR A 88 -9.32 20.56 2.66
C TYR A 88 -8.69 20.10 1.33
N PRO A 89 -8.70 20.93 0.27
CA PRO A 89 -8.20 20.55 -1.06
C PRO A 89 -6.71 20.22 -1.10
N THR A 90 -5.95 20.65 -0.08
CA THR A 90 -4.54 20.30 0.12
C THR A 90 -4.33 19.37 1.32
N GLY A 91 -5.37 18.67 1.74
CA GLY A 91 -5.38 17.87 2.97
C GLY A 91 -5.39 18.72 4.24
N GLN A 92 -5.47 18.06 5.40
CA GLN A 92 -5.18 18.74 6.66
C GLN A 92 -3.77 19.32 6.63
N LYS A 93 -3.58 20.44 7.33
CA LYS A 93 -2.32 21.21 7.32
C LYS A 93 -1.28 20.56 8.23
N PHE A 94 -0.79 19.39 7.80
CA PHE A 94 0.25 18.61 8.46
C PHE A 94 1.58 18.61 7.73
N ILE A 95 1.63 18.96 6.44
CA ILE A 95 2.88 18.95 5.67
C ILE A 95 3.95 19.75 6.41
N GLY A 96 5.08 19.09 6.71
CA GLY A 96 6.17 19.64 7.48
C GLY A 96 6.14 19.36 8.98
N ASP A 97 4.99 18.96 9.54
CA ASP A 97 4.86 18.55 10.93
C ASP A 97 5.49 17.17 11.16
N GLU A 98 5.76 16.86 12.44
CA GLU A 98 6.49 15.66 12.84
C GLU A 98 5.65 14.76 13.76
N ILE A 99 5.89 13.46 13.65
CA ILE A 99 5.36 12.41 14.51
C ILE A 99 6.54 11.59 15.03
N ILE A 100 6.57 11.36 16.35
CA ILE A 100 7.59 10.56 17.01
C ILE A 100 6.99 9.19 17.29
N ILE A 101 7.64 8.14 16.78
CA ILE A 101 7.26 6.75 16.98
C ILE A 101 8.49 6.00 17.48
N LYS A 102 8.57 5.74 18.77
CA LYS A 102 9.66 5.01 19.42
C LYS A 102 9.08 3.88 20.25
N LYS A 103 9.91 2.89 20.58
CA LYS A 103 9.53 1.75 21.41
C LYS A 103 8.83 2.16 22.72
N ASP A 104 9.32 3.21 23.35
CA ASP A 104 8.87 3.72 24.65
C ASP A 104 8.04 5.01 24.57
N LEU A 105 7.81 5.55 23.37
CA LEU A 105 7.12 6.82 23.18
C LEU A 105 6.41 6.89 21.83
N PHE A 106 5.12 7.21 21.85
CA PHE A 106 4.42 7.74 20.69
C PHE A 106 4.06 9.20 20.96
N SER A 107 4.25 10.09 19.98
CA SER A 107 3.79 11.48 20.07
C SER A 107 3.40 12.02 18.71
N SER A 108 2.14 12.45 18.59
CA SER A 108 1.62 13.19 17.44
C SER A 108 1.43 14.68 17.75
N LYS A 109 1.97 15.17 18.89
CA LYS A 109 1.91 16.58 19.27
C LYS A 109 2.55 17.53 18.25
N GLY A 110 3.44 17.03 17.38
CA GLY A 110 3.99 17.81 16.29
C GLY A 110 2.95 18.25 15.25
N LEU A 111 1.76 17.62 15.18
CA LEU A 111 0.62 18.02 14.34
C LEU A 111 -0.10 19.29 14.88
N LYS A 112 0.64 20.38 15.04
CA LYS A 112 0.35 21.54 15.92
C LYS A 112 -0.99 22.21 15.67
N LYS A 113 -1.49 22.17 14.45
CA LYS A 113 -2.66 22.97 14.05
C LYS A 113 -3.98 22.43 14.62
N TYR A 114 -4.04 21.15 14.99
CA TYR A 114 -5.30 20.50 15.34
C TYR A 114 -5.21 19.85 16.72
N LYS A 115 -5.95 20.40 17.69
CA LYS A 115 -5.99 19.90 19.07
C LYS A 115 -6.41 18.42 19.15
N LYS A 116 -7.30 17.98 18.26
CA LYS A 116 -7.80 16.59 18.22
C LYS A 116 -6.74 15.55 17.84
N TYR A 117 -5.54 15.95 17.46
CA TYR A 117 -4.44 15.04 17.11
C TYR A 117 -3.24 15.16 18.06
N GLN A 118 -3.41 15.82 19.20
CA GLN A 118 -2.33 16.09 20.16
C GLN A 118 -2.22 14.95 21.18
N TYR A 119 -1.72 13.79 20.74
CA TYR A 119 -1.54 12.60 21.58
C TYR A 119 -0.08 12.38 21.96
N GLU A 120 0.11 11.84 23.15
CA GLU A 120 1.39 11.32 23.60
C GLU A 120 1.15 10.13 24.53
N LEU A 121 1.79 9.00 24.23
CA LEU A 121 1.70 7.77 25.00
C LEU A 121 3.11 7.34 25.42
N LYS A 122 3.26 6.95 26.68
CA LYS A 122 4.49 6.32 27.20
C LYS A 122 4.34 4.82 27.17
N ASN A 123 5.37 4.12 26.72
CA ASN A 123 5.39 2.67 26.50
C ASN A 123 4.17 2.17 25.70
N PRO A 124 3.85 2.79 24.54
CA PRO A 124 2.71 2.39 23.73
C PRO A 124 2.79 0.93 23.29
N LEU A 125 1.63 0.30 23.14
CA LEU A 125 1.53 -1.01 22.51
C LEU A 125 1.36 -0.82 20.99
N TYR A 126 2.31 -1.35 20.22
CA TYR A 126 2.26 -1.35 18.77
C TYR A 126 1.90 -2.75 18.26
N GLN A 127 0.87 -2.84 17.43
CA GLN A 127 0.41 -4.12 16.90
C GLN A 127 0.13 -4.01 15.41
N ILE A 128 0.52 -5.04 14.66
CA ILE A 128 -0.05 -5.28 13.33
C ILE A 128 -1.46 -5.82 13.58
N THR A 129 -2.46 -5.20 12.95
CA THR A 129 -3.87 -5.60 13.05
C THR A 129 -4.40 -6.25 11.80
N ALA A 130 -3.76 -5.96 10.67
CA ALA A 130 -3.95 -6.68 9.42
C ALA A 130 -2.68 -6.63 8.57
N ALA A 131 -2.47 -7.67 7.77
CA ALA A 131 -1.48 -7.71 6.71
C ALA A 131 -2.17 -8.12 5.40
N CYS A 132 -2.05 -7.27 4.38
CA CYS A 132 -2.59 -7.47 3.05
C CYS A 132 -1.40 -7.68 2.10
N TYR A 133 -1.38 -8.76 1.32
CA TYR A 133 -0.20 -9.15 0.52
C TYR A 133 -0.28 -8.74 -0.95
N ASN A 134 -1.23 -7.87 -1.28
CA ASN A 134 -1.42 -7.25 -2.58
C ASN A 134 -2.37 -6.06 -2.45
N SER A 135 -2.28 -5.11 -3.39
CA SER A 135 -3.12 -3.90 -3.42
C SER A 135 -4.61 -4.20 -3.44
N ASP A 136 -5.03 -5.25 -4.16
CA ASP A 136 -6.44 -5.62 -4.31
C ASP A 136 -7.06 -6.06 -2.98
N SER A 137 -6.37 -6.93 -2.24
CA SER A 137 -6.81 -7.39 -0.92
C SER A 137 -6.91 -6.23 0.06
N PHE A 138 -5.94 -5.30 0.03
CA PHE A 138 -5.96 -4.08 0.82
C PHE A 138 -7.18 -3.21 0.49
N TYR A 139 -7.39 -2.89 -0.79
CA TYR A 139 -8.53 -2.08 -1.23
C TYR A 139 -9.85 -2.76 -0.88
N ARG A 140 -9.97 -4.08 -1.06
CA ARG A 140 -11.19 -4.82 -0.73
C ARG A 140 -11.53 -4.72 0.75
N TYR A 141 -10.53 -4.80 1.64
CA TYR A 141 -10.73 -4.76 3.09
C TYR A 141 -10.95 -3.34 3.61
N TYR A 142 -10.05 -2.40 3.28
CA TYR A 142 -10.07 -1.04 3.82
C TYR A 142 -10.94 -0.06 3.03
N LYS A 143 -11.26 -0.37 1.77
CA LYS A 143 -11.91 0.56 0.81
C LYS A 143 -11.13 1.87 0.62
N ILE A 144 -9.81 1.80 0.76
CA ILE A 144 -8.88 2.91 0.59
C ILE A 144 -7.99 2.60 -0.62
N ASP A 145 -7.86 3.57 -1.50
CA ASP A 145 -6.94 3.54 -2.63
C ASP A 145 -5.71 4.39 -2.26
N ILE A 146 -4.59 3.73 -1.96
CA ILE A 146 -3.32 4.43 -1.68
C ILE A 146 -2.62 4.65 -3.02
N PRO A 147 -2.35 5.91 -3.42
CA PRO A 147 -1.66 6.18 -4.67
C PRO A 147 -0.30 5.49 -4.78
N ASP A 148 -0.01 5.02 -5.99
CA ASP A 148 1.24 4.35 -6.36
C ASP A 148 1.54 3.07 -5.55
N LEU A 149 0.51 2.28 -5.23
CA LEU A 149 0.65 0.95 -4.65
C LEU A 149 0.80 -0.09 -5.78
N ASP A 150 1.87 -0.89 -5.77
CA ASP A 150 2.02 -2.00 -6.71
C ASP A 150 1.10 -3.16 -6.34
N ILE A 151 0.71 -3.96 -7.35
CA ILE A 151 -0.15 -5.13 -7.13
C ILE A 151 0.47 -6.13 -6.13
N ASN A 152 1.79 -6.21 -6.00
CA ASN A 152 2.45 -7.13 -5.08
C ASN A 152 2.86 -6.48 -3.75
N ASP A 153 2.53 -5.21 -3.53
CA ASP A 153 2.88 -4.52 -2.29
C ASP A 153 2.19 -5.17 -1.08
N VAL A 154 2.97 -5.40 -0.04
CA VAL A 154 2.49 -5.87 1.26
C VAL A 154 2.22 -4.67 2.14
N VAL A 155 0.96 -4.52 2.57
CA VAL A 155 0.51 -3.43 3.44
C VAL A 155 0.15 -3.97 4.82
N LYS A 156 0.81 -3.46 5.85
CA LYS A 156 0.54 -3.78 7.25
C LYS A 156 -0.11 -2.59 7.94
N ALA A 157 -1.29 -2.79 8.54
CA ALA A 157 -1.96 -1.77 9.33
C ALA A 157 -1.50 -1.82 10.79
N ILE A 158 -1.02 -0.68 11.30
CA ILE A 158 -0.46 -0.58 12.64
C ILE A 158 -1.44 0.14 13.57
N GLU A 159 -1.82 -0.55 14.63
CA GLU A 159 -2.56 0.01 15.76
C GLU A 159 -1.58 0.46 16.85
N ILE A 160 -1.84 1.64 17.40
CA ILE A 160 -1.07 2.23 18.50
C ILE A 160 -2.06 2.44 19.65
N SER A 161 -1.81 1.81 20.80
CA SER A 161 -2.71 1.90 21.95
C SER A 161 -1.98 2.17 23.25
N ASP A 162 -2.72 2.74 24.21
CA ASP A 162 -2.26 2.91 25.57
C ASP A 162 -2.13 1.53 26.24
N PRO A 163 -0.97 1.19 26.83
CA PRO A 163 -0.73 -0.15 27.37
C PRO A 163 -1.62 -0.48 28.59
N SER A 164 -2.09 0.53 29.32
CA SER A 164 -2.87 0.39 30.55
C SER A 164 -4.36 0.23 30.27
N THR A 165 -4.90 1.03 29.34
CA THR A 165 -6.34 1.01 29.00
C THR A 165 -6.66 0.14 27.79
N LYS A 166 -5.64 -0.20 26.99
CA LYS A 166 -5.77 -0.86 25.67
C LYS A 166 -6.60 -0.06 24.66
N LEU A 167 -6.85 1.22 24.94
CA LEU A 167 -7.55 2.10 24.02
C LEU A 167 -6.56 2.60 22.97
N SER A 168 -6.93 2.43 21.71
CA SER A 168 -6.18 2.93 20.57
C SER A 168 -6.18 4.45 20.54
N ILE A 169 -5.13 5.04 19.96
CA ILE A 169 -5.18 6.45 19.57
C ILE A 169 -6.41 6.68 18.68
N PRO A 170 -6.99 7.88 18.67
CA PRO A 170 -8.23 8.11 17.94
C PRO A 170 -8.14 7.77 16.46
N VAL A 171 -9.24 7.21 15.96
CA VAL A 171 -9.42 6.64 14.60
C VAL A 171 -8.99 7.61 13.49
N GLY A 172 -9.01 8.91 13.76
CA GLY A 172 -8.57 9.95 12.84
C GLY A 172 -7.06 9.99 12.55
N LEU A 173 -6.24 9.08 13.12
CA LEU A 173 -4.87 8.79 12.69
C LEU A 173 -4.69 7.28 12.54
N SER A 174 -4.45 6.82 11.32
CA SER A 174 -4.16 5.41 11.03
C SER A 174 -2.84 5.30 10.26
N PHE A 175 -2.06 4.27 10.56
CA PHE A 175 -0.73 4.07 10.00
C PHE A 175 -0.68 2.78 9.17
N PHE A 176 -0.16 2.87 7.95
CA PHE A 176 0.08 1.72 7.10
C PHE A 176 1.56 1.67 6.71
N VAL A 177 2.20 0.53 6.96
CA VAL A 177 3.56 0.24 6.49
C VAL A 177 3.44 -0.55 5.20
N VAL A 178 4.01 -0.02 4.12
CA VAL A 178 4.09 -0.72 2.83
C VAL A 178 5.50 -1.26 2.70
N ASN A 179 5.65 -2.57 2.46
CA ASN A 179 6.91 -3.31 2.24
C ASN A 179 8.05 -3.06 3.26
N ASN A 180 7.77 -2.42 4.40
CA ASN A 180 8.79 -1.88 5.31
C ASN A 180 9.73 -0.84 4.64
N ASP A 181 9.24 -0.06 3.66
CA ASP A 181 10.00 0.99 2.98
C ASP A 181 9.23 2.33 2.80
N ARG A 182 7.90 2.31 2.93
CA ARG A 182 7.04 3.49 2.96
C ARG A 182 6.14 3.49 4.18
N LEU A 183 5.96 4.67 4.77
CA LEU A 183 5.01 4.88 5.86
C LEU A 183 3.91 5.83 5.39
N ILE A 184 2.68 5.34 5.44
CA ILE A 184 1.48 6.09 5.07
C ILE A 184 0.73 6.48 6.35
N LEU A 185 0.36 7.75 6.44
CA LEU A 185 -0.57 8.27 7.44
C LEU A 185 -1.90 8.56 6.74
N LEU A 186 -2.94 7.89 7.18
CA LEU A 186 -4.30 8.29 6.90
C LEU A 186 -4.80 9.16 8.06
N SER A 187 -5.27 10.36 7.75
CA SER A 187 -5.99 11.20 8.69
C SER A 187 -7.36 11.57 8.17
N GLU A 188 -8.39 11.03 8.83
CA GLU A 188 -9.75 11.00 8.28
C GLU A 188 -9.73 10.38 6.88
N ALA A 189 -10.03 11.14 5.80
CA ALA A 189 -9.88 10.65 4.44
C ALA A 189 -8.60 11.12 3.76
N THR A 190 -7.75 11.93 4.37
CA THR A 190 -6.54 12.42 3.69
C THR A 190 -5.37 11.47 3.86
N ILE A 191 -4.68 11.16 2.76
CA ILE A 191 -3.58 10.20 2.70
C ILE A 191 -2.26 10.97 2.55
N PHE A 192 -1.33 10.78 3.47
CA PHE A 192 0.00 11.36 3.44
C PHE A 192 1.08 10.29 3.42
N GLU A 193 2.21 10.61 2.80
CA GLU A 193 3.44 9.83 2.97
C GLU A 193 4.37 10.53 3.96
N LEU A 194 4.96 9.72 4.83
CA LEU A 194 5.87 10.16 5.87
C LEU A 194 7.30 9.82 5.48
N LYS A 195 8.22 10.73 5.78
CA LYS A 195 9.65 10.56 5.57
C LYS A 195 10.36 10.50 6.90
N LYS A 196 11.17 9.46 7.10
CA LYS A 196 11.99 9.34 8.31
C LYS A 196 13.09 10.41 8.26
N ILE A 197 13.22 11.20 9.33
CA ILE A 197 14.20 12.31 9.42
C ILE A 197 15.32 12.06 10.42
N THR A 198 15.20 11.02 11.25
CA THR A 198 16.27 10.64 12.19
C THR A 198 16.43 9.13 12.17
N PHE A 199 17.64 8.66 11.86
CA PHE A 199 18.06 7.29 12.13
C PHE A 199 18.45 7.24 13.61
N THR A 200 17.75 6.46 14.42
CA THR A 200 18.29 6.02 15.70
C THR A 200 19.15 4.81 15.44
N ASP A 201 20.44 4.94 15.70
CA ASP A 201 21.39 3.82 15.83
C ASP A 201 20.99 2.88 16.98
#